data_AF-X1CSX4-F1
#
_entry.id   AF-X1CSX4-F1
#
_cell.length_a   1.000
_cell.length_b   1.000
_cell.length_c   1.000
_cell.angle_alpha   90.00
_cell.angle_beta   90.00
_cell.angle_gamma   90.00
#
_symmetry.space_group_name_H-M   'P 1'
#
loop_
_entity.id
_entity.type
_entity.pdbx_description
1 polymer ?
#
loop_
_entity_poly.entity_id
_entity_poly.type
_entity_poly.pdbx_seq_one_letter_code
_entity_poly.pdbx_strand_id
1 'polypeptide(L)' 'MKYEANLESVKKHEVPEWFHDAKFGIFIHWGLFSVPAFAIKRKNTPEAFESANRFANNPYAEWYLNTLRIAGSH' A
#
# COMPACT_ATOMS: atom_id res chain seq x y z
N MET A 1 8.26 -27.16 -14.79
CA MET A 1 6.85 -26.90 -15.19
C MET A 1 6.80 -25.65 -16.06
N LYS A 2 5.98 -25.63 -17.11
CA LYS A 2 5.71 -24.42 -17.90
C LYS A 2 4.34 -23.86 -17.48
N TYR A 3 4.25 -22.56 -17.30
CA TYR A 3 3.00 -21.85 -17.02
C TYR A 3 2.33 -21.39 -18.32
N GLU A 4 1.01 -21.26 -18.29
CA GLU A 4 0.18 -20.70 -19.36
C GLU A 4 -0.58 -19.48 -18.83
N ALA A 5 -0.98 -18.56 -19.72
CA ALA A 5 -1.71 -17.34 -19.38
C ALA A 5 -3.20 -17.61 -19.08
N ASN A 6 -3.48 -18.59 -18.22
CA ASN A 6 -4.82 -18.92 -17.73
C ASN A 6 -4.80 -19.22 -16.23
N LEU A 7 -5.94 -19.00 -15.58
CA LEU A 7 -6.08 -19.12 -14.13
C LEU A 7 -5.76 -20.54 -13.63
N GLU A 8 -6.19 -21.57 -14.36
CA GLU A 8 -5.99 -22.97 -13.97
C GLU A 8 -4.51 -23.37 -13.99
N SER A 9 -3.69 -22.76 -14.84
CA SER A 9 -2.23 -22.94 -14.84
C SER A 9 -1.58 -22.23 -13.66
N VAL A 10 -1.92 -20.96 -13.42
CA VAL A 10 -1.31 -20.14 -12.36
C VAL A 10 -1.65 -20.67 -10.96
N LYS A 11 -2.86 -21.21 -10.75
CA LYS A 11 -3.27 -21.83 -9.48
C LYS A 11 -2.38 -23.00 -9.03
N LYS A 12 -1.62 -23.62 -9.94
CA LYS A 12 -0.67 -24.71 -9.60
C LYS A 12 0.63 -24.20 -8.98
N HIS A 13 0.88 -22.88 -9.00
CA HIS A 13 2.07 -22.30 -8.38
C HIS A 13 1.95 -22.33 -6.85
N GLU A 14 2.78 -23.12 -6.19
CA GLU A 14 2.89 -23.14 -4.73
C GLU A 14 3.88 -22.06 -4.24
N VAL A 15 3.69 -21.58 -3.02
CA VAL A 15 4.64 -20.65 -2.40
C VAL A 15 6.00 -21.34 -2.26
N PRO A 16 7.11 -20.76 -2.75
CA PRO A 16 8.42 -21.37 -2.62
C PRO A 16 8.83 -21.53 -1.14
N GLU A 17 9.48 -22.64 -0.81
CA GLU A 17 9.89 -22.97 0.56
C GLU A 17 10.72 -21.85 1.20
N TRP A 18 11.67 -21.25 0.46
CA TRP A 18 12.48 -20.15 0.97
C TRP A 18 11.64 -18.94 1.41
N PHE A 19 10.56 -18.61 0.69
CA PHE A 19 9.69 -17.49 1.03
C PHE A 19 8.78 -17.86 2.19
N HIS A 20 8.28 -19.10 2.18
CA HIS A 20 7.51 -19.64 3.29
C HIS A 20 8.34 -19.58 4.58
N ASP A 21 9.62 -19.96 4.55
CA ASP A 21 10.49 -20.11 5.71
C ASP A 21 11.17 -18.83 6.19
N ALA A 22 11.26 -17.79 5.36
CA ALA A 22 11.93 -16.54 5.74
C ALA A 22 11.27 -15.84 6.95
N LYS A 23 9.93 -15.92 7.09
CA LYS A 23 9.06 -15.34 8.15
C LYS A 23 9.16 -13.83 8.41
N PHE A 24 10.23 -13.17 8.02
CA PHE A 24 10.50 -11.75 8.25
C PHE A 24 11.12 -11.13 6.99
N GLY A 25 10.63 -9.95 6.63
CA GLY A 25 11.14 -9.18 5.49
C GLY A 25 11.04 -7.68 5.78
N ILE A 26 11.90 -6.91 5.12
CA ILE A 26 11.91 -5.45 5.20
C ILE A 26 11.19 -4.88 3.98
N PHE A 27 10.19 -4.04 4.21
CA PHE A 27 9.51 -3.31 3.14
C PHE A 27 9.94 -1.85 3.15
N ILE A 28 10.38 -1.35 2.00
CA ILE A 28 10.86 0.02 1.80
C ILE A 28 9.86 0.76 0.89
N HIS A 29 9.15 1.74 1.46
CA HIS A 29 8.39 2.73 0.68
C HIS A 29 9.28 3.98 0.52
N TRP A 30 9.86 4.14 -0.67
CA TRP A 30 10.75 5.26 -0.97
C TRP A 30 10.46 5.83 -2.36
N GLY A 31 10.31 7.15 -2.43
CA GLY A 31 10.01 7.87 -3.67
C GLY A 31 9.97 9.37 -3.44
N LEU A 32 9.48 10.15 -4.42
CA LEU A 32 9.45 11.62 -4.31
C LEU A 32 8.61 12.13 -3.14
N PHE A 33 7.60 11.37 -2.71
CA PHE A 33 6.81 11.65 -1.50
C PHE A 33 7.63 11.65 -0.21
N SER A 34 8.80 10.99 -0.19
CA SER A 34 9.73 10.99 0.94
C SER A 34 10.45 12.33 1.10
N VAL A 35 10.42 13.22 0.09
CA VAL A 35 10.98 14.57 0.18
C VAL A 35 10.09 15.49 1.03
N PRO A 36 8.78 15.67 0.76
CA PRO A 36 7.90 16.43 1.65
C PRO A 36 7.64 15.69 2.97
N ALA A 37 7.70 14.35 2.97
CA ALA A 37 7.62 13.51 4.18
C ALA A 37 6.44 13.86 5.11
N PHE A 38 5.30 14.22 4.52
CA PHE A 38 4.17 14.77 5.25
C PHE A 38 2.90 13.95 5.05
N ALA A 39 2.21 13.72 6.16
CA ALA A 39 0.85 13.19 6.22
C ALA A 39 0.22 13.61 7.55
N ILE A 40 -1.10 13.75 7.57
CA ILE A 40 -1.83 14.00 8.82
C ILE A 40 -1.80 12.74 9.68
N LYS A 41 -1.32 12.88 10.91
CA LYS A 41 -1.35 11.78 11.89
C LYS A 41 -2.80 11.46 12.24
N ARG A 42 -3.28 10.31 11.76
CA ARG A 42 -4.59 9.75 12.08
C ARG A 42 -4.44 8.32 12.57
N LYS A 43 -5.36 7.86 13.41
CA LYS A 43 -5.45 6.43 13.74
C LYS A 43 -5.83 5.64 12.49
N ASN A 44 -5.12 4.56 12.25
CA ASN A 44 -5.39 3.62 11.18
C ASN A 44 -6.50 2.64 11.62
N THR A 45 -7.76 3.09 11.62
CA THR A 45 -8.91 2.28 12.04
C THR A 45 -9.86 2.04 10.87
N PRO A 46 -10.68 0.97 10.89
CA PRO A 46 -11.69 0.73 9.84
C PRO A 46 -12.59 1.95 9.59
N GLU A 47 -13.03 2.62 10.67
CA GLU A 47 -13.88 3.81 10.59
C GLU A 47 -13.16 4.98 9.90
N ALA A 48 -11.83 5.05 10.00
CA ALA A 48 -11.04 6.05 9.30
C ALA A 48 -11.07 5.85 7.77
N PHE A 49 -11.10 4.60 7.30
CA PHE A 49 -11.22 4.26 5.88
C PHE A 49 -12.65 4.36 5.34
N GLU A 50 -13.64 4.30 6.21
CA GLU A 50 -15.05 4.49 5.83
C GLU A 50 -15.43 5.97 5.76
N SER A 51 -14.67 6.86 6.40
CA SER A 51 -14.94 8.30 6.35
C SER A 51 -14.85 8.89 4.94
N ALA A 52 -15.80 9.76 4.59
CA ALA A 52 -15.81 10.48 3.31
C ALA A 52 -14.51 11.27 3.05
N ASN A 53 -13.85 11.73 4.11
CA ASN A 53 -12.61 12.52 4.05
C ASN A 53 -11.33 11.67 4.14
N ARG A 54 -11.38 10.34 3.99
CA ARG A 54 -10.20 9.46 4.14
C ARG A 54 -9.01 9.85 3.27
N PHE A 55 -9.25 10.36 2.08
CA PHE A 55 -8.19 10.75 1.14
C PHE A 55 -7.68 12.18 1.38
N ALA A 56 -8.54 13.06 1.89
CA ALA A 56 -8.17 14.43 2.23
C ALA A 56 -7.30 14.49 3.50
N ASN A 57 -7.49 13.54 4.42
CA ASN A 57 -6.74 13.44 5.68
C ASN A 57 -6.05 12.06 5.79
N ASN A 58 -5.33 11.67 4.74
CA ASN A 58 -4.70 10.36 4.64
C ASN A 58 -3.41 10.28 5.51
N PRO A 59 -3.25 9.28 6.40
CA PRO A 59 -2.05 9.13 7.21
C PRO A 59 -0.83 8.57 6.47
N TYR A 60 -0.97 8.16 5.21
CA TYR A 60 0.10 7.61 4.40
C TYR A 60 0.83 8.70 3.59
N ALA A 61 2.10 8.96 3.92
CA ALA A 61 2.90 9.99 3.26
C ALA A 61 3.13 9.68 1.79
N GLU A 62 3.15 8.41 1.39
CA GLU A 62 3.23 8.00 -0.01
C GLU A 62 2.02 8.44 -0.85
N TRP A 63 0.91 8.84 -0.21
CA TRP A 63 -0.27 9.41 -0.85
C TRP A 63 -0.24 10.94 -0.98
N TYR A 64 0.87 11.61 -0.64
CA TYR A 64 1.00 13.06 -0.63
C TYR A 64 0.41 13.77 -1.86
N LEU A 65 0.76 13.32 -3.07
CA LEU A 65 0.27 13.95 -4.31
C LEU A 65 -1.24 13.77 -4.51
N ASN A 66 -1.80 12.63 -4.08
CA ASN A 66 -3.24 12.42 -4.16
C ASN A 66 -3.98 13.35 -3.19
N THR A 67 -3.48 13.45 -1.96
CA THR A 67 -4.04 14.35 -0.95
C THR A 67 -3.99 15.79 -1.45
N LEU A 68 -2.84 16.26 -1.93
CA LEU A 68 -2.67 17.62 -2.48
C LEU A 68 -3.66 18.01 -3.60
N ARG A 69 -4.18 17.03 -4.36
CA ARG A 69 -5.16 17.27 -5.43
C ARG A 69 -6.58 17.52 -4.90
N ILE A 70 -6.85 17.24 -3.63
CA ILE A 70 -8.17 17.42 -3.03
C ILE A 70 -8.23 18.82 -2.44
N ALA A 71 -9.11 19.66 -2.99
CA ALA A 71 -9.32 21.01 -2.48
C ALA A 71 -9.75 20.96 -0.99
N GLY A 72 -9.10 21.76 -0.15
CA GLY A 72 -9.35 21.78 1.30
C GLY A 72 -8.71 20.65 2.10
N SER A 73 -7.86 19.82 1.47
CA SER A 73 -6.93 18.95 2.19
C SER A 73 -5.74 19.75 2.76
N HIS A 74 -5.05 19.16 3.72
CA HIS A 74 -3.83 19.71 4.33
C HIS A 74 -2.58 19.01 3.81
#